data_AF-A0A2D5XPR5-F1
#
_entry.id   AF-A0A2D5XPR5-F1
#
_cell.length_a   1.000
_cell.length_b   1.000
_cell.length_c   1.000
_cell.angle_alpha   90.00
_cell.angle_beta   90.00
_cell.angle_gamma   90.00
#
_symmetry.space_group_name_H-M   'P 1'
#
loop_
_entity.id
_entity.type
_entity.pdbx_description
1 polymer ?
#
loop_
_entity_poly.entity_id
_entity_poly.type
_entity_poly.pdbx_seq_one_letter_code
_entity_poly.pdbx_strand_id
1 'polypeptide(L)' 'MKIEEVRSKKDAELEFDLASLNKELHDLRFKSATGNMQSPSSIRMVRRSVARIKTVMAERVQGIRDQEPQQ' A
#
# COMPACT_ATOMS: atom_id res chain seq x y z
N MET A 1 5.73 0.54 5.98
CA MET A 1 6.16 -0.14 4.74
C MET A 1 7.29 0.62 4.10
N LYS A 2 8.49 0.03 4.03
CA LYS A 2 9.63 0.61 3.30
C LYS A 2 9.47 0.34 1.81
N ILE A 3 10.06 1.17 0.96
CA ILE A 3 9.91 1.01 -0.50
C ILE A 3 10.67 -0.21 -1.03
N GLU A 4 11.79 -0.56 -0.40
CA GLU A 4 12.57 -1.78 -0.68
C GLU A 4 11.69 -3.03 -0.54
N GLU A 5 10.91 -3.13 0.54
CA GLU A 5 10.00 -4.27 0.79
C GLU A 5 8.90 -4.39 -0.26
N VAL A 6 8.38 -3.26 -0.76
CA VAL A 6 7.37 -3.26 -1.84
C VAL A 6 7.99 -3.74 -3.15
N ARG A 7 9.24 -3.37 -3.40
CA ARG A 7 9.95 -3.70 -4.63
C ARG A 7 10.36 -5.16 -4.72
N SER A 8 10.71 -5.78 -3.59
CA SER A 8 11.07 -7.20 -3.53
C SER A 8 9.88 -8.16 -3.68
N LYS A 9 8.63 -7.68 -3.51
CA LYS A 9 7.43 -8.53 -3.56
C LYS A 9 6.98 -8.84 -4.98
N LYS A 10 6.33 -10.00 -5.14
CA LYS A 10 5.69 -10.41 -6.41
C LYS A 10 4.43 -9.60 -6.69
N ASP A 11 4.03 -9.48 -7.95
CA ASP A 11 2.84 -8.72 -8.34
C ASP A 11 1.57 -9.21 -7.63
N ALA A 12 1.39 -10.53 -7.50
CA ALA A 12 0.25 -11.12 -6.80
C ALA A 12 0.24 -10.78 -5.29
N GLU A 13 1.41 -10.72 -4.65
CA GLU A 13 1.53 -10.33 -3.25
C GLU A 13 1.25 -8.84 -3.05
N LEU A 14 1.67 -8.00 -4.01
CA LEU A 14 1.37 -6.57 -4.02
C LEU A 14 -0.12 -6.29 -4.17
N GLU A 15 -0.82 -7.05 -5.02
CA GLU A 15 -2.27 -6.97 -5.16
C GLU A 15 -3.00 -7.40 -3.88
N PHE A 16 -2.54 -8.48 -3.25
CA PHE A 16 -3.09 -8.93 -1.96
C PHE A 16 -2.90 -7.88 -0.86
N ASP A 17 -1.68 -7.33 -0.73
CA ASP A 17 -1.37 -6.27 0.21
C ASP A 17 -2.19 -5.01 -0.04
N LEU A 18 -2.39 -4.65 -1.32
CA LEU A 18 -3.20 -3.50 -1.71
C LEU A 18 -4.66 -3.69 -1.29
N ALA A 19 -5.23 -4.89 -1.47
CA ALA A 19 -6.59 -5.20 -1.04
C ALA A 19 -6.72 -5.11 0.48
N SER A 20 -5.76 -5.68 1.21
CA SER A 20 -5.71 -5.64 2.68
C SER A 20 -5.61 -4.21 3.22
N LEU A 21 -4.69 -3.40 2.68
CA LEU A 21 -4.50 -2.00 3.08
C LEU A 21 -5.71 -1.12 2.74
N ASN A 22 -6.42 -1.40 1.64
CA ASN A 22 -7.65 -0.68 1.31
C ASN A 22 -8.79 -0.99 2.30
N LYS A 23 -8.91 -2.26 2.72
CA LYS A 23 -9.86 -2.64 3.77
C LYS A 23 -9.53 -1.95 5.09
N GLU A 24 -8.26 -1.97 5.49
CA GLU A 24 -7.80 -1.27 6.69
C GLU A 24 -8.08 0.25 6.60
N LEU A 25 -7.85 0.87 5.44
CA LEU A 25 -8.14 2.28 5.21
C LEU A 25 -9.64 2.58 5.35
N HIS A 26 -10.51 1.69 4.89
CA HIS A 26 -11.95 1.81 5.04
C HIS A 26 -12.35 1.74 6.52
N ASP A 27 -11.81 0.77 7.25
CA ASP A 27 -12.06 0.62 8.69
C ASP A 27 -11.57 1.82 9.49
N LEU A 28 -10.39 2.37 9.15
CA LEU A 28 -9.85 3.57 9.79
C LEU A 28 -10.69 4.81 9.48
N ARG A 29 -11.22 4.95 8.26
CA ARG A 29 -12.16 6.03 7.90
C ARG A 29 -13.47 5.90 8.66
N PHE A 30 -13.98 4.68 8.79
CA PHE A 30 -15.19 4.41 9.57
C PHE A 30 -14.97 4.79 11.05
N LYS A 31 -13.88 4.34 11.66
CA LYS A 31 -13.48 4.72 13.03
C LYS A 31 -13.28 6.22 13.21
N SER A 32 -12.73 6.90 12.19
CA SER A 32 -12.59 8.35 12.17
C SER A 32 -13.94 9.06 12.16
N ALA A 33 -14.93 8.54 11.43
CA ALA A 33 -16.27 9.10 11.39
C ALA A 33 -17.03 8.88 12.71
N THR A 34 -16.80 7.76 13.40
CA THR A 34 -17.39 7.47 14.72
C THR A 34 -16.72 8.25 15.87
N GLY A 35 -15.65 9.00 15.62
CA GLY A 35 -14.97 9.81 16.64
C GLY A 35 -14.10 9.04 17.64
N ASN A 36 -14.02 7.71 17.53
CA ASN A 36 -13.25 6.84 18.44
C ASN A 36 -11.82 6.56 17.93
N MET A 37 -11.25 7.46 17.13
CA MET A 37 -9.95 7.24 16.50
C MET A 37 -8.80 7.67 17.41
N GLN A 38 -8.02 6.71 17.88
CA GLN A 38 -6.87 6.95 18.77
C GLN A 38 -5.63 7.52 18.03
N SER A 39 -5.48 7.24 16.73
CA SER A 39 -4.29 7.67 15.95
C SER A 39 -4.67 8.19 14.55
N PRO A 40 -4.84 9.52 14.39
CA PRO A 40 -5.10 10.14 13.09
C PRO A 40 -3.95 10.00 12.09
N SER A 41 -2.72 9.79 12.57
CA SER A 41 -1.54 9.58 11.72
C SER A 41 -1.60 8.25 10.97
N SER A 42 -2.31 7.25 11.51
CA SER A 42 -2.45 5.92 10.90
C SER A 42 -3.11 5.98 9.52
N ILE A 43 -4.15 6.81 9.33
CA ILE A 43 -4.77 7.01 8.00
C ILE A 43 -3.74 7.50 6.99
N ARG A 44 -2.89 8.46 7.39
CA ARG A 44 -1.86 9.00 6.50
C ARG A 44 -0.80 7.95 6.17
N MET A 45 -0.42 7.10 7.14
CA MET A 45 0.52 6.01 6.93
C MET A 45 -0.01 4.96 5.95
N VAL A 46 -1.22 4.45 6.17
CA VAL A 46 -1.86 3.46 5.30
C VAL A 46 -2.03 4.02 3.88
N ARG A 47 -2.49 5.27 3.75
CA ARG A 47 -2.62 5.93 2.43
C ARG A 47 -1.28 6.03 1.69
N ARG A 48 -0.18 6.30 2.39
CA ARG A 48 1.17 6.33 1.79
C ARG A 48 1.62 4.93 1.36
N SER A 49 1.32 3.90 2.13
CA SER A 49 1.62 2.51 1.75
C SER A 49 0.88 2.10 0.47
N VAL A 50 -0.42 2.39 0.38
CA VAL A 50 -1.22 2.13 -0.84
C VAL A 50 -0.64 2.86 -2.05
N ALA A 51 -0.27 4.14 -1.89
CA ALA A 51 0.33 4.92 -2.97
C ALA A 51 1.67 4.30 -3.44
N ARG A 52 2.53 3.86 -2.52
CA ARG A 52 3.81 3.22 -2.86
C ARG A 52 3.64 1.94 -3.67
N ILE A 53 2.69 1.08 -3.29
CA ILE A 53 2.40 -0.16 -4.03
C ILE A 53 1.92 0.18 -5.45
N LYS A 54 0.95 1.08 -5.57
CA LYS A 54 0.45 1.52 -6.88
C LYS A 54 1.54 2.12 -7.77
N THR A 55 2.46 2.90 -7.19
CA THR A 55 3.60 3.45 -7.93
C THR A 55 4.52 2.35 -8.43
N VAL A 56 4.88 1.36 -7.60
CA VAL A 56 5.74 0.25 -8.04
C VAL A 56 5.07 -0.59 -9.13
N MET A 57 3.78 -0.88 -9.00
CA MET A 57 3.01 -1.57 -10.05
C MET A 57 3.02 -0.77 -11.37
N ALA A 58 2.79 0.55 -11.31
CA ALA A 58 2.84 1.40 -12.49
C ALA A 58 4.25 1.48 -13.11
N GLU A 59 5.30 1.56 -12.28
CA GLU A 59 6.70 1.53 -12.73
C GLU A 59 7.04 0.22 -13.46
N ARG A 60 6.53 -0.93 -12.99
CA ARG A 60 6.67 -2.24 -13.65
C ARG A 60 5.97 -2.28 -15.00
N VAL A 61 4.72 -1.79 -15.06
CA VAL A 61 3.94 -1.74 -16.32
C VAL A 61 4.58 -0.83 -17.35
N GLN A 62 5.15 0.31 -16.93
CA GLN A 62 5.77 1.28 -17.82
C GLN A 62 7.23 0.96 -18.18
N GLY A 63 7.82 -0.08 -17.59
CA GLY A 63 9.24 -0.44 -17.82
C GLY A 63 10.21 0.66 -17.41
N ILE A 64 9.82 1.57 -16.51
CA ILE A 64 10.64 2.73 -16.10
C ILE A 64 11.80 2.28 -15.19
N ARG A 65 11.63 1.12 -14.54
CA ARG A 65 12.69 0.46 -13.76
C ARG A 65 12.63 -1.03 -14.01
N ASP A 66 13.74 -1.59 -14.50
CA ASP A 66 13.99 -3.04 -14.62
C ASP A 66 14.07 -3.68 -13.24
N GLN A 67 12.92 -3.81 -12.58
CA GLN A 67 12.81 -4.53 -11.32
C GLN A 67 12.21 -5.88 -11.61
N GLU A 68 13.07 -6.83 -11.95
CA GLU A 68 12.66 -8.23 -11.97
C GLU A 68 12.12 -8.59 -10.58
N PRO A 69 10.94 -9.23 -10.50
CA PRO A 69 10.45 -9.75 -9.23
C PRO A 69 11.50 -10.73 -8.70
N GLN A 70 12.10 -10.41 -7.55
CA GLN A 70 12.99 -11.36 -6.87
C GLN A 70 12.17 -12.62 -6.56
N GLN A 71 12.70 -13.76 -7.01
CA GLN A 71 12.04 -15.07 -7.07
C GLN A 71 11.53 -15.56 -5.71
#